data_AF-A0A3D3F2L6-F1
#
_entry.id   AF-A0A3D3F2L6-F1
#
_cell.length_a   1.000
_cell.length_b   1.000
_cell.length_c   1.000
_cell.angle_alpha   90.00
_cell.angle_beta   90.00
_cell.angle_gamma   90.00
#
_symmetry.space_group_name_H-M   'P 1'
#
loop_
_entity.id
_entity.type
_entity.pdbx_description
1 polymer ?
#
loop_
_entity_poly.entity_id
_entity_poly.type
_entity_poly.pdbx_seq_one_letter_code
_entity_poly.pdbx_strand_id
1 'polypeptide(L)'
;MGLIIHAFIDMLPLFYGVDIAVPGAPGVLSASSQWMFFVFYFIPMLLMLGGIYLSSRWYKIINLVFACLAAIVNIVHLCTDFAHDAGIQALLLTFVLFVSGLLV
;
A
#
# COMPACT_ATOMS: atom_id res chain seq x y z
N MET A 1 -6.82 11.20 6.45
CA MET A 1 -5.58 11.31 7.24
C MET A 1 -5.68 10.65 8.62
N GLY A 2 -6.77 10.85 9.39
CA GLY A 2 -6.93 10.23 10.72
C GLY A 2 -6.86 8.70 10.76
N LEU A 3 -7.59 7.98 9.89
CA LEU A 3 -7.58 6.51 9.84
C LEU A 3 -6.22 5.91 9.46
N ILE A 4 -5.46 6.58 8.62
CA ILE A 4 -4.12 6.14 8.18
C ILE A 4 -3.12 6.31 9.32
N ILE A 5 -3.13 7.47 9.97
CA ILE A 5 -2.29 7.72 11.14
C ILE A 5 -2.68 6.76 12.27
N HIS A 6 -3.98 6.49 12.45
CA HIS A 6 -4.45 5.53 13.44
C HIS A 6 -3.97 4.11 13.14
N ALA A 7 -4.05 3.66 11.89
CA ALA A 7 -3.53 2.36 11.47
C ALA A 7 -2.00 2.28 11.63
N PHE A 8 -1.26 3.34 11.32
CA PHE A 8 0.19 3.39 11.57
C PHE A 8 0.52 3.30 13.06
N ILE A 9 -0.24 3.99 13.92
CA ILE A 9 -0.09 3.92 15.37
C ILE A 9 -0.43 2.52 15.90
N ASP A 10 -1.48 1.88 15.39
CA ASP A 10 -1.87 0.53 15.78
C ASP A 10 -0.85 -0.54 15.33
N MET A 11 -0.03 -0.23 14.32
CA MET A 11 1.07 -1.08 13.86
C MET A 11 2.40 -0.81 14.58
N LEU A 12 2.55 0.30 15.33
CA LEU A 12 3.77 0.58 16.11
C LEU A 12 4.20 -0.57 17.04
N PRO A 13 3.30 -1.28 17.74
CA PRO A 13 3.68 -2.41 18.57
C PRO A 13 4.40 -3.55 17.83
N LEU A 14 4.17 -3.71 16.51
CA LEU A 14 4.87 -4.73 15.70
C LEU A 14 6.36 -4.44 15.55
N PHE A 15 6.76 -3.19 15.74
CA PHE A 15 8.15 -2.73 15.67
C PHE A 15 8.73 -2.43 17.06
N TYR A 16 8.06 -2.86 18.13
CA TYR A 16 8.49 -2.60 19.50
C TYR A 16 9.86 -3.26 19.77
N GLY A 17 10.84 -2.45 20.18
CA GLY A 17 12.21 -2.90 20.42
C GLY A 17 13.10 -2.99 19.18
N VAL A 18 12.61 -2.60 18.00
CA VAL A 18 13.39 -2.50 16.76
C VAL A 18 13.65 -1.04 16.44
N ASP A 19 14.90 -0.68 16.14
CA ASP A 19 15.21 0.66 15.65
C ASP A 19 14.75 0.79 14.20
N ILE A 20 13.64 1.50 14.01
CA ILE A 20 13.05 1.81 12.70
C ILE A 20 13.48 3.19 12.18
N ALA A 21 14.24 3.95 12.95
CA ALA A 21 14.73 5.25 12.52
C ALA A 21 15.88 5.05 11.52
N VAL A 22 15.65 5.43 10.26
CA VAL A 22 16.71 5.42 9.25
C VAL A 22 17.71 6.54 9.56
N PRO A 23 18.99 6.24 9.83
CA PRO A 23 19.98 7.27 10.15
C PRO A 23 20.10 8.30 9.02
N GLY A 24 19.99 9.58 9.37
CA GLY A 24 20.07 10.67 8.38
C GLY A 24 18.78 10.93 7.58
N ALA A 25 17.65 10.31 7.95
CA ALA A 25 16.37 10.63 7.33
C ALA A 25 15.98 12.10 7.60
N PRO A 26 15.53 12.86 6.57
CA PRO A 26 15.26 14.29 6.69
C PRO A 26 14.04 14.63 7.55
N GLY A 27 13.31 13.63 8.09
CA GLY A 27 12.10 13.84 8.88
C GLY A 27 10.89 14.34 8.10
N VAL A 28 11.03 14.53 6.79
CA VAL A 28 9.97 14.95 5.87
C VAL A 28 9.85 13.97 4.71
N LEU A 29 8.60 13.62 4.39
CA LEU A 29 8.28 12.84 3.19
C LEU A 29 8.66 13.63 1.95
N SER A 30 9.44 13.00 1.06
CA SER A 30 9.77 13.58 -0.24
C SER A 30 8.52 13.77 -1.10
N ALA A 31 8.57 14.71 -2.05
CA ALA A 31 7.45 14.94 -2.97
C ALA A 31 7.08 13.67 -3.76
N SER A 32 8.05 12.82 -4.09
CA SER A 32 7.81 11.53 -4.75
C SER A 32 7.06 10.55 -3.86
N SER A 33 7.40 10.47 -2.57
CA SER A 33 6.66 9.65 -1.60
C SER A 33 5.23 10.15 -1.41
N GLN A 34 5.01 11.47 -1.42
CA GLN A 34 3.66 12.05 -1.35
C GLN A 34 2.83 11.72 -2.61
N TRP A 35 3.43 11.79 -3.79
CA TRP A 35 2.79 11.38 -5.05
C TRP A 35 2.46 9.89 -5.10
N MET A 36 3.37 9.03 -4.63
CA MET A 36 3.09 7.61 -4.46
C MET A 36 1.89 7.39 -3.55
N PHE A 37 1.83 8.11 -2.42
CA PHE A 37 0.70 8.02 -1.52
C PHE A 37 -0.62 8.39 -2.23
N PHE A 38 -0.65 9.49 -2.98
CA PHE A 38 -1.84 9.89 -3.72
C PHE A 38 -2.28 8.84 -4.77
N VAL A 39 -1.34 8.33 -5.56
CA VAL A 39 -1.63 7.39 -6.64
C VAL A 39 -2.01 6.00 -6.13
N PHE A 40 -1.34 5.50 -5.11
CA PHE A 40 -1.53 4.13 -4.62
C PHE A 40 -2.53 4.00 -3.46
N TYR A 41 -2.94 5.11 -2.86
CA TYR A 41 -3.98 5.11 -1.84
C TYR A 41 -5.27 5.77 -2.33
N PHE A 42 -5.19 7.00 -2.84
CA PHE A 42 -6.37 7.80 -3.13
C PHE A 42 -7.11 7.32 -4.38
N ILE A 43 -6.38 6.96 -5.44
CA ILE A 43 -7.00 6.45 -6.68
C ILE A 43 -7.69 5.09 -6.44
N PRO A 44 -7.07 4.08 -5.81
CA PRO A 44 -7.74 2.82 -5.48
C PRO A 44 -8.96 3.01 -4.57
N MET A 45 -8.91 3.93 -3.61
CA MET A 45 -10.06 4.26 -2.77
C MET A 45 -11.23 4.81 -3.60
N LEU A 46 -10.98 5.74 -4.52
CA LEU A 46 -12.01 6.26 -5.42
C LEU A 46 -12.55 5.18 -6.35
N LEU A 47 -11.70 4.26 -6.81
CA LEU A 47 -12.09 3.14 -7.65
C LEU A 47 -12.89 2.06 -6.88
N MET A 48 -12.60 1.83 -5.61
CA MET A 48 -13.44 1.00 -4.75
C MET A 48 -14.80 1.66 -4.52
N LEU A 49 -14.82 2.96 -4.20
CA LEU A 49 -16.05 3.72 -4.00
C LEU A 49 -16.92 3.69 -5.26
N GLY A 50 -16.34 4.00 -6.41
CA GLY A 50 -17.06 3.95 -7.68
C GLY A 50 -17.53 2.54 -8.04
N GLY A 51 -16.84 1.48 -7.59
CA GLY A 51 -17.29 0.09 -7.82
C GLY A 51 -18.60 -0.26 -7.10
N ILE A 52 -18.92 0.47 -6.02
CA ILE A 52 -20.19 0.34 -5.30
C ILE A 52 -21.33 1.00 -6.08
N TYR A 53 -21.06 2.14 -6.75
CA TYR A 53 -22.09 2.98 -7.38
C TYR A 53 -22.17 2.84 -8.90
N LEU A 54 -21.13 2.35 -9.57
CA LEU A 54 -21.01 2.27 -11.02
C LEU A 54 -20.88 0.80 -11.45
N SER A 55 -21.89 0.30 -12.17
CA SER A 55 -21.91 -1.09 -12.66
C SER A 55 -21.48 -1.23 -14.13
N SER A 56 -21.08 -0.13 -14.78
CA SER A 56 -20.78 -0.13 -16.21
C SER A 56 -19.61 -1.05 -16.57
N ARG A 57 -19.68 -1.69 -17.74
CA ARG A 57 -18.62 -2.59 -18.23
C ARG A 57 -17.27 -1.87 -18.34
N TRP A 58 -17.28 -0.62 -18.79
CA TRP A 58 -16.08 0.22 -18.91
C TRP A 58 -15.44 0.49 -17.55
N TYR A 59 -16.24 0.77 -16.54
CA TYR A 59 -15.77 0.96 -15.18
C TYR A 59 -15.05 -0.29 -14.64
N LYS A 60 -15.63 -1.48 -14.85
CA LYS A 60 -15.02 -2.74 -14.42
C LYS A 60 -13.67 -2.99 -15.08
N ILE A 61 -13.53 -2.67 -16.37
CA ILE A 61 -12.26 -2.81 -17.10
C ILE A 61 -11.22 -1.84 -16.54
N ILE A 62 -11.58 -0.57 -16.32
CA ILE A 62 -10.65 0.42 -15.75
C ILE A 62 -10.21 -0.03 -14.35
N ASN A 63 -11.16 -0.44 -13.51
CA ASN A 63 -10.86 -0.91 -12.16
C ASN A 63 -9.93 -2.12 -12.16
N LEU A 64 -10.16 -3.10 -13.07
CA LEU A 64 -9.30 -4.27 -13.21
C LEU A 64 -7.88 -3.89 -13.63
N VAL A 65 -7.72 -2.96 -14.58
CA VAL A 65 -6.39 -2.47 -15.02
C VAL A 65 -5.65 -1.84 -13.85
N PHE A 66 -6.31 -0.98 -13.07
CA PHE A 66 -5.70 -0.37 -11.89
C PHE A 66 -5.37 -1.39 -10.81
N ALA A 67 -6.20 -2.40 -10.60
CA ALA A 67 -5.93 -3.50 -9.68
C ALA A 67 -4.69 -4.29 -10.11
N CYS A 68 -4.54 -4.62 -11.39
CA CYS A 68 -3.34 -5.28 -11.92
C CYS A 68 -2.08 -4.42 -11.75
N LEU A 69 -2.15 -3.13 -12.04
CA LEU A 69 -1.02 -2.21 -11.84
C LEU A 69 -0.62 -2.12 -10.36
N ALA A 70 -1.60 -2.01 -9.47
CA ALA A 70 -1.35 -1.99 -8.03
C ALA A 70 -0.74 -3.32 -7.54
N ALA A 71 -1.19 -4.46 -8.07
CA ALA A 71 -0.61 -5.76 -7.75
C ALA A 71 0.86 -5.85 -8.18
N ILE A 72 1.20 -5.40 -9.39
CA ILE A 72 2.59 -5.39 -9.89
C ILE A 72 3.47 -4.53 -8.98
N VAL A 73 3.02 -3.32 -8.62
CA VAL A 73 3.81 -2.43 -7.76
C VAL A 73 4.01 -3.03 -6.37
N ASN A 74 2.99 -3.64 -5.79
CA ASN A 74 3.12 -4.33 -4.50
C ASN A 74 4.06 -5.54 -4.57
N ILE A 75 4.07 -6.30 -5.68
CA ILE A 75 5.03 -7.40 -5.88
C ILE A 75 6.46 -6.85 -5.97
N VAL A 76 6.68 -5.78 -6.71
CA VAL A 76 8.00 -5.12 -6.79
C VAL A 76 8.44 -4.64 -5.41
N HIS A 77 7.53 -4.01 -4.65
CA HIS A 77 7.83 -3.54 -3.30
C HIS A 77 8.16 -4.70 -2.34
N LEU A 78 7.45 -5.82 -2.47
CA LEU A 78 7.74 -7.04 -1.71
C LEU A 78 9.13 -7.59 -2.02
N CYS A 79 9.50 -7.65 -3.29
CA CYS A 79 10.85 -8.07 -3.70
C CYS A 79 11.93 -7.14 -3.13
N THR A 80 11.67 -5.82 -3.08
CA THR A 80 12.62 -4.88 -2.47
C THR A 80 12.74 -5.05 -0.96
N ASP A 81 11.64 -5.35 -0.26
CA ASP A 81 11.66 -5.57 1.19
C ASP A 81 12.42 -6.84 1.57
N PHE A 82 12.26 -7.92 0.79
CA PHE A 82 13.07 -9.12 0.94
C PHE A 82 14.56 -8.87 0.65
N ALA A 83 14.89 -8.00 -0.31
CA ALA A 83 16.28 -7.67 -0.62
C ALA A 83 16.98 -6.82 0.46
N HIS A 84 16.23 -6.09 1.29
CA HIS A 84 16.75 -5.25 2.37
C HIS A 84 16.58 -5.87 3.77
N ASP A 85 16.31 -7.17 3.85
CA ASP A 85 16.14 -7.93 5.10
C ASP A 85 15.04 -7.37 6.03
N ALA A 86 14.01 -6.73 5.45
CA ALA A 86 12.88 -6.15 6.16
C ALA A 86 11.79 -7.22 6.45
N GLY A 87 12.16 -8.28 7.18
CA GLY A 87 11.35 -9.50 7.30
C GLY A 87 9.92 -9.30 7.79
N ILE A 88 9.68 -8.40 8.76
CA ILE A 88 8.32 -8.09 9.26
C ILE A 88 7.49 -7.36 8.21
N GLN A 89 8.11 -6.43 7.47
CA GLN A 89 7.45 -5.66 6.42
C GLN A 89 7.09 -6.55 5.23
N ALA A 90 8.01 -7.42 4.83
CA ALA A 90 7.78 -8.41 3.79
C ALA A 90 6.65 -9.40 4.17
N LEU A 91 6.58 -9.84 5.43
CA LEU A 91 5.50 -10.72 5.91
C LEU A 91 4.13 -10.04 5.83
N LEU A 92 4.02 -8.80 6.32
CA LEU A 92 2.80 -7.99 6.26
C LEU A 92 2.36 -7.75 4.82
N LEU A 93 3.29 -7.35 3.96
CA LEU A 93 2.98 -7.05 2.57
C LEU A 93 2.57 -8.32 1.79
N THR A 94 3.16 -9.47 2.12
CA THR A 94 2.75 -10.78 1.58
C THR A 94 1.32 -11.11 1.98
N PHE A 95 0.94 -10.89 3.25
CA PHE A 95 -0.42 -11.09 3.72
C PHE A 95 -1.43 -10.18 2.99
N VAL A 96 -1.10 -8.89 2.84
CA VAL A 96 -1.95 -7.92 2.13
C VAL A 96 -2.11 -8.30 0.65
N LEU A 97 -1.03 -8.73 -0.01
CA LEU A 97 -1.07 -9.21 -1.39
C LEU A 97 -1.96 -10.45 -1.55
N PHE A 98 -1.83 -11.41 -0.64
CA PHE A 98 -2.64 -12.63 -0.66
C PHE A 98 -4.14 -12.32 -0.52
N VAL A 99 -4.51 -11.49 0.46
CA VAL A 99 -5.90 -11.07 0.66
C VAL A 99 -6.41 -10.29 -0.55
N SER A 100 -5.62 -9.36 -1.08
CA SER A 100 -5.99 -8.58 -2.26
C SER A 100 -6.24 -9.46 -3.48
N GLY A 101 -5.44 -10.50 -3.69
CA GLY A 101 -5.63 -11.47 -4.78
C GLY A 101 -6.88 -12.32 -4.65
N LEU A 102 -7.40 -12.53 -3.44
CA LEU A 102 -8.67 -13.24 -3.22
C LEU A 102 -9.90 -12.35 -3.45
N LEU A 103 -9.76 -11.03 -3.30
CA LEU A 103 -10.87 -10.07 -3.43
C LEU A 103 -11.10 -9.58 -4.86
N VAL A 104 -10.11 -9.72 -5.75
CA VAL A 104 -10.20 -9.39 -7.18
C VAL A 104 -10.83 -10.53 -7.96
#